data_AF-M5FDZ8-F1
#
_entry.id   AF-M5FDZ8-F1
#
_cell.length_a   1.000
_cell.length_b   1.000
_cell.length_c   1.000
_cell.angle_alpha   90.00
_cell.angle_beta   90.00
_cell.angle_gamma   90.00
#
_symmetry.space_group_name_H-M   'P 1'
#
loop_
_entity.id
_entity.type
_entity.pdbx_description
1 polymer ?
#
loop_
_entity_poly.entity_id
_entity_poly.type
_entity_poly.pdbx_seq_one_letter_code
_entity_poly.pdbx_strand_id
1 'polypeptide(L)' 'MNANLIGASVGLVVAAADFALLRLLASRVELDETKRVLNITGLSQFVLLPIVGWFVAPLFAGE' A
#
# COMPACT_ATOMS: atom_id res chain seq x y z
N MET A 1 -22.13 3.40 -4.76
CA MET A 1 -20.76 3.83 -4.40
C MET A 1 -19.90 3.70 -5.65
N ASN A 2 -19.07 4.68 -5.98
CA ASN A 2 -18.20 4.66 -7.16
C ASN A 2 -17.14 3.55 -7.03
N ALA A 3 -17.03 2.63 -7.99
CA ALA A 3 -16.09 1.50 -7.95
C ALA A 3 -14.64 1.97 -7.79
N ASN A 4 -14.26 3.09 -8.40
CA ASN A 4 -12.93 3.68 -8.25
C ASN A 4 -12.64 4.05 -6.78
N LEU A 5 -13.61 4.65 -6.09
CA LEU A 5 -13.48 5.04 -4.69
C LEU A 5 -13.39 3.82 -3.77
N ILE A 6 -14.14 2.76 -4.07
CA ILE A 6 -14.02 1.46 -3.38
C ILE A 6 -12.61 0.91 -3.58
N GLY A 7 -12.13 0.89 -4.83
CA GLY A 7 -10.78 0.41 -5.15
C GLY A 7 -9.69 1.17 -4.43
N ALA A 8 -9.75 2.51 -4.46
CA ALA A 8 -8.77 3.35 -3.78
C ALA A 8 -8.78 3.18 -2.26
N SER A 9 -9.96 3.04 -1.65
CA SER A 9 -10.07 2.81 -0.21
C SER A 9 -9.57 1.42 0.20
N VAL A 10 -9.87 0.38 -0.59
CA VAL A 10 -9.28 -0.95 -0.39
C VAL A 10 -7.75 -0.89 -0.54
N GLY A 11 -7.25 -0.24 -1.58
CA GLY A 11 -5.81 -0.03 -1.78
C GLY A 11 -5.14 0.68 -0.60
N LEU A 12 -5.83 1.63 0.04
CA LEU A 12 -5.34 2.33 1.22
C LEU A 12 -5.27 1.42 2.46
N VAL A 13 -6.28 0.56 2.65
CA VAL A 13 -6.27 -0.44 3.73
C VAL A 13 -5.12 -1.45 3.52
N VAL A 14 -4.93 -1.92 2.28
CA VAL A 14 -3.82 -2.83 1.95
C VAL A 14 -2.47 -2.15 2.19
N ALA A 15 -2.30 -0.88 1.79
CA ALA A 15 -1.07 -0.11 2.05
C ALA A 15 -0.78 0.03 3.54
N ALA A 16 -1.81 0.27 4.36
CA ALA A 16 -1.64 0.34 5.81
C ALA A 16 -1.18 -1.00 6.40
N ALA A 17 -1.73 -2.12 5.90
CA ALA A 17 -1.31 -3.46 6.32
C ALA A 17 0.14 -3.75 5.91
N ASP A 18 0.52 -3.46 4.67
CA ASP A 18 1.88 -3.71 4.19
C ASP A 18 2.91 -2.83 4.89
N PHE A 19 2.60 -1.55 5.12
CA PHE A 19 3.45 -0.67 5.92
C PHE A 19 3.68 -1.21 7.33
N ALA A 20 2.64 -1.73 7.99
CA ALA A 20 2.78 -2.33 9.31
C ALA A 20 3.69 -3.58 9.28
N LEU A 21 3.55 -4.43 8.26
CA LEU A 21 4.40 -5.62 8.07
C LEU A 21 5.85 -5.25 7.76
N LEU A 22 6.10 -4.29 6.87
CA LEU A 22 7.44 -3.81 6.54
C LEU A 22 8.10 -3.11 7.74
N ARG A 23 7.32 -2.40 8.55
CA ARG A 23 7.83 -1.81 9.80
C ARG A 23 8.17 -2.86 10.85
N LEU A 24 7.37 -3.93 10.94
CA LEU A 24 7.69 -5.10 11.77
C LEU A 24 8.99 -5.76 11.27
N LEU A 25 9.16 -5.94 9.96
CA LEU A 25 10.39 -6.47 9.39
C LEU A 25 11.60 -5.56 9.68
N ALA A 26 11.45 -4.25 9.50
CA ALA A 26 12.50 -3.28 9.79
C ALA A 26 12.94 -3.31 11.26
N SER A 27 12.05 -3.65 12.20
CA SER A 27 12.41 -3.83 13.62
C SER A 27 13.36 -5.01 13.87
N ARG A 28 13.48 -5.93 12.90
CA ARG A 28 14.33 -7.13 12.97
C ARG A 28 15.64 -7.00 12.19
N VAL A 29 15.81 -5.92 11.42
CA VAL A 29 17.02 -5.68 10.63
C VAL A 29 17.99 -4.85 11.44
N GLU A 30 19.28 -5.17 11.42
CA GLU A 30 20.29 -4.40 12.16
C GLU A 30 20.79 -3.19 11.35
N LEU A 31 20.93 -3.34 10.03
CA LEU A 31 21.46 -2.32 9.12
C LEU A 31 20.48 -1.14 8.95
N ASP A 32 20.93 0.06 9.30
CA ASP A 32 20.10 1.27 9.27
C ASP A 32 19.66 1.67 7.86
N GLU A 33 20.50 1.43 6.84
CA GLU A 33 20.15 1.72 5.46
C GLU A 33 18.97 0.86 5.00
N THR A 34 18.97 -0.44 5.31
CA THR A 34 17.85 -1.34 4.99
C THR A 34 16.58 -0.93 5.73
N LYS A 35 16.66 -0.55 7.01
CA LYS A 35 15.50 -0.01 7.74
C LYS A 35 14.92 1.22 7.05
N ARG A 36 15.79 2.12 6.57
CA ARG A 36 15.38 3.33 5.87
C ARG A 36 14.66 2.99 4.56
N VAL A 37 15.21 2.09 3.76
CA VAL A 37 14.58 1.62 2.52
C VAL A 37 13.23 0.97 2.79
N LEU A 38 13.13 0.06 3.78
CA LEU A 38 11.87 -0.59 4.14
C LEU A 38 10.78 0.41 4.54
N ASN A 39 11.13 1.43 5.33
CA ASN A 39 10.17 2.47 5.71
C ASN A 39 9.76 3.36 4.54
N ILE A 40 10.69 3.74 3.64
CA ILE A 40 10.37 4.53 2.44
C ILE A 40 9.47 3.74 1.50
N THR A 41 9.78 2.47 1.27
CA THR A 41 8.96 1.57 0.44
C THR A 41 7.57 1.42 1.03
N GLY A 42 7.44 1.18 2.35
CA GLY A 42 6.13 1.09 2.97
C GLY A 42 5.34 2.40 2.88
N LEU A 43 6.00 3.56 3.01
CA LEU A 43 5.34 4.86 2.84
C LEU A 43 4.88 5.11 1.39
N SER A 44 5.65 4.69 0.40
CA SER A 44 5.27 4.88 -1.02
C SER A 44 4.01 4.10 -1.39
N GLN A 45 3.74 2.98 -0.71
CA GLN A 45 2.55 2.18 -0.97
C GLN A 45 1.24 2.91 -0.65
N PHE A 46 1.23 3.86 0.29
CA PHE A 46 0.05 4.69 0.58
C PHE A 46 -0.39 5.55 -0.60
N VAL A 47 0.46 5.71 -1.61
CA VAL A 47 0.13 6.40 -2.86
C VAL A 47 -0.09 5.37 -3.97
N LEU A 48 0.83 4.42 -4.11
CA LEU A 48 0.81 3.46 -5.22
C LEU A 48 -0.41 2.53 -5.16
N LEU A 49 -0.73 1.95 -4.01
CA LEU A 49 -1.82 0.97 -3.92
C LEU A 49 -3.22 1.60 -4.06
N PRO A 50 -3.51 2.78 -3.49
CA PRO A 50 -4.77 3.47 -3.79
C PRO A 50 -4.92 3.85 -5.26
N ILE A 51 -3.85 4.31 -5.92
CA ILE A 51 -3.87 4.63 -7.35
C ILE A 51 -4.16 3.36 -8.16
N VAL A 52 -3.47 2.26 -7.87
CA VAL A 52 -3.74 0.96 -8.52
C VAL A 52 -5.19 0.55 -8.29
N GLY A 53 -5.68 0.59 -7.05
CA GLY A 53 -7.06 0.26 -6.72
C GLY A 53 -8.08 1.11 -7.46
N TRP A 54 -7.84 2.42 -7.58
CA TRP A 54 -8.71 3.35 -8.32
C TRP A 54 -8.93 2.92 -9.77
N PHE A 55 -7.86 2.49 -10.45
CA PHE A 55 -7.93 2.11 -11.87
C PHE A 55 -8.31 0.64 -12.08
N VAL A 56 -8.00 -0.23 -11.13
CA VAL A 56 -8.22 -1.68 -11.27
C VAL A 56 -9.62 -2.09 -10.85
N ALA A 57 -10.23 -1.44 -9.85
CA ALA A 57 -11.56 -1.82 -9.36
C ALA A 57 -12.66 -1.80 -10.45
N PRO A 58 -12.73 -0.83 -11.37
CA PRO A 58 -13.71 -0.82 -12.46
C PRO A 58 -13.63 -2.04 -13.38
N LEU A 59 -12.41 -2.49 -13.69
CA LEU A 59 -12.14 -3.66 -14.53
C LEU A 59 -12.80 -4.93 -13.97
N PHE A 60 -12.97 -5.01 -12.64
CA PHE A 60 -13.65 -6.12 -11.96
C PHE A 60 -15.12 -5.84 -11.66
N ALA A 61 -15.52 -4.58 -11.56
CA ALA A 61 -16.90 -4.16 -11.35
C ALA A 61 -17.75 -4.22 -12.64
N GLY A 62 -17.11 -4.39 -13.81
CA GLY A 62 -17.79 -4.44 -15.11
C GLY A 62 -18.17 -3.06 -15.64
N GLU A 63 -17.46 -2.02 -15.18
CA GLU A 63 -17.58 -0.62 -15.61
C GLU A 63 -16.45 -0.24 -16.57
#